data_AF-Q9XK37-F1
#
_entry.id   AF-Q9XK37-F1
#
_cell.length_a   1.000
_cell.length_b   1.000
_cell.length_c   1.000
_cell.angle_alpha   90.00
_cell.angle_beta   90.00
_cell.angle_gamma   90.00
#
_symmetry.space_group_name_H-M   'P 1'
#
loop_
_entity.id
_entity.type
_entity.pdbx_description
1 polymer ?
#
loop_
_entity_poly.entity_id
_entity_poly.type
_entity_poly.pdbx_seq_one_letter_code
_entity_poly.pdbx_strand_id
1 'polypeptide(L)' 'HPDGIQAGATANRVALEAMVLARNEGRDYVGEGLEILRTAGNTCGPLKAALDLWKDITFEYTSTDTPDFVEVATESN' A
#
# COMPACT_ATOMS: atom_id res chain seq x y z
N HIS A 1 9.06 -9.32 10.63
CA HIS A 1 8.37 -10.40 9.91
C HIS A 1 8.54 -11.67 10.73
N PRO A 2 7.47 -12.44 10.98
CA PRO A 2 7.52 -13.60 11.87
C PRO A 2 8.44 -14.71 11.34
N ASP A 3 8.49 -14.88 10.01
CA ASP A 3 9.29 -15.94 9.36
C ASP A 3 10.74 -15.53 9.03
N GLY A 4 11.26 -14.48 9.68
CA GLY A 4 12.65 -14.04 9.54
C GLY A 4 12.90 -12.90 8.54
N ILE A 5 14.16 -12.47 8.45
CA ILE A 5 14.57 -11.23 7.73
C ILE A 5 14.37 -11.36 6.22
N GLN A 6 14.82 -12.46 5.62
CA GLN A 6 14.69 -12.67 4.17
C GLN A 6 13.22 -12.71 3.74
N ALA A 7 12.35 -13.38 4.51
CA ALA A 7 10.92 -13.39 4.26
C ALA A 7 10.33 -11.97 4.31
N GLY A 8 10.72 -11.16 5.29
CA GLY A 8 10.32 -9.75 5.36
C GLY A 8 10.77 -8.94 4.14
N ALA A 9 12.01 -9.13 3.69
CA ALA A 9 12.51 -8.47 2.48
C ALA A 9 11.75 -8.92 1.22
N THR A 10 11.45 -10.22 1.10
CA THR A 10 10.63 -10.76 0.01
C THR A 10 9.22 -10.16 0.02
N ALA A 11 8.57 -10.05 1.18
CA ALA A 11 7.23 -9.47 1.32
C ALA A 11 7.19 -8.03 0.77
N ASN A 12 8.14 -7.18 1.19
CA ASN A 12 8.22 -5.80 0.74
C ASN A 12 8.47 -5.69 -0.77
N ARG A 13 9.37 -6.52 -1.31
CA ARG A 13 9.68 -6.52 -2.75
C ARG A 13 8.47 -6.93 -3.59
N VAL A 14 7.79 -8.01 -3.22
CA VAL A 14 6.60 -8.49 -3.94
C VAL A 14 5.46 -7.48 -3.87
N ALA A 15 5.23 -6.86 -2.71
CA ALA A 15 4.22 -5.81 -2.56
C ALA A 15 4.49 -4.63 -3.53
N LEU A 16 5.74 -4.14 -3.57
CA LEU A 16 6.12 -3.04 -4.45
C LEU A 16 5.95 -3.41 -5.93
N GLU A 17 6.44 -4.57 -6.36
CA GLU A 17 6.34 -5.01 -7.76
C GLU A 17 4.88 -5.20 -8.20
N ALA A 18 4.03 -5.78 -7.34
CA ALA A 18 2.60 -5.95 -7.64
C ALA A 18 1.88 -4.61 -7.79
N MET A 19 2.15 -3.64 -6.91
CA MET A 19 1.57 -2.30 -6.99
C MET A 19 2.04 -1.53 -8.22
N VAL A 20 3.34 -1.64 -8.56
CA VAL A 20 3.90 -1.00 -9.77
C VAL A 20 3.33 -1.61 -11.04
N LEU A 21 3.16 -2.94 -11.09
CA LEU A 21 2.52 -3.59 -12.23
C LEU A 21 1.08 -3.10 -12.41
N ALA A 22 0.26 -3.11 -11.34
CA ALA A 22 -1.11 -2.64 -11.40
C ALA A 22 -1.23 -1.17 -11.83
N ARG A 23 -0.34 -0.31 -11.33
CA ARG A 23 -0.23 1.09 -11.77
C ARG A 23 0.07 1.17 -13.27
N ASN A 24 1.03 0.39 -13.76
CA ASN A 24 1.43 0.42 -15.17
C ASN A 24 0.34 -0.14 -16.10
N GLU A 25 -0.53 -1.03 -15.60
CA GLU A 25 -1.71 -1.55 -16.29
C GLU A 25 -2.90 -0.56 -16.26
N GLY A 26 -2.75 0.60 -15.63
CA GLY A 26 -3.79 1.63 -15.55
C GLY A 26 -4.91 1.33 -14.55
N ARG A 27 -4.69 0.40 -13.61
CA ARG A 27 -5.63 0.12 -12.52
C ARG A 27 -5.63 1.25 -11.50
N ASP A 28 -6.77 1.48 -10.83
CA ASP A 28 -6.85 2.41 -9.70
C ASP A 28 -6.18 1.81 -8.47
N TYR A 29 -4.85 1.86 -8.43
CA TYR A 29 -4.06 1.31 -7.34
C TYR A 29 -4.24 2.07 -6.01
N VAL A 30 -4.85 3.27 -6.02
CA VAL A 30 -5.15 4.04 -4.81
C VAL A 30 -6.44 3.50 -4.16
N GLY A 31 -7.48 3.26 -4.96
CA GLY A 31 -8.73 2.64 -4.50
C GLY A 31 -8.65 1.12 -4.30
N GLU A 32 -7.95 0.41 -5.20
CA GLU A 32 -7.86 -1.06 -5.24
C GLU A 32 -6.61 -1.62 -4.54
N GLY A 33 -5.76 -0.78 -3.93
CA GLY A 33 -4.43 -1.18 -3.43
C GLY A 33 -4.46 -2.39 -2.48
N LEU A 34 -5.45 -2.46 -1.60
CA LEU A 34 -5.62 -3.58 -0.68
C LEU A 34 -5.95 -4.89 -1.40
N GLU A 35 -6.77 -4.86 -2.46
CA GLU A 35 -7.11 -6.03 -3.26
C GLU A 35 -5.91 -6.52 -4.07
N ILE A 36 -5.12 -5.60 -4.64
CA ILE A 36 -3.88 -5.92 -5.36
C ILE A 36 -2.90 -6.66 -4.43
N LEU A 37 -2.65 -6.13 -3.23
CA LEU A 37 -1.76 -6.74 -2.25
C LEU A 37 -2.28 -8.09 -1.74
N ARG A 38 -3.58 -8.22 -1.49
CA ARG A 38 -4.20 -9.51 -1.09
C ARG A 38 -4.09 -10.56 -2.19
N THR A 39 -4.30 -10.16 -3.44
CA THR A 39 -4.17 -11.06 -4.60
C THR A 39 -2.74 -11.55 -4.75
N ALA A 40 -1.75 -10.66 -4.64
CA ALA A 40 -0.34 -11.04 -4.61
C ALA A 40 0.01 -11.94 -3.40
N GLY A 41 -0.61 -11.68 -2.24
CA GLY A 41 -0.45 -12.51 -1.04
C GLY A 41 -0.96 -13.94 -1.19
N ASN A 42 -1.88 -14.23 -2.12
CA ASN A 42 -2.36 -15.59 -2.37
C ASN A 42 -1.27 -16.51 -2.94
N THR A 43 -0.30 -15.96 -3.67
CA THR A 43 0.82 -16.72 -4.26
C THR A 43 2.15 -16.49 -3.54
N CYS A 44 2.21 -15.54 -2.59
CA CYS A 44 3.40 -15.20 -1.82
C CYS A 44 3.14 -15.32 -0.31
N GLY A 45 3.58 -16.43 0.29
CA GLY A 45 3.46 -16.69 1.73
C GLY A 45 4.03 -15.58 2.63
N PRO A 46 5.26 -15.08 2.39
CA PRO A 46 5.79 -13.96 3.17
C PRO A 46 4.94 -12.69 3.09
N LEU A 47 4.43 -12.34 1.91
CA LEU A 47 3.54 -11.18 1.79
C LEU A 47 2.24 -11.40 2.58
N LYS A 48 1.64 -12.59 2.50
CA LYS A 48 0.46 -12.93 3.31
C LYS A 48 0.70 -12.76 4.81
N ALA A 49 1.80 -13.32 5.33
CA ALA A 49 2.14 -13.23 6.74
C ALA A 49 2.39 -11.78 7.18
N ALA A 50 3.03 -10.97 6.34
CA ALA A 50 3.22 -9.54 6.59
C ALA A 50 1.88 -8.79 6.66
N LEU A 51 0.98 -9.01 5.68
CA LEU A 51 -0.34 -8.37 5.65
C LEU A 51 -1.17 -8.77 6.87
N ASP A 52 -1.21 -10.06 7.23
CA ASP A 52 -1.98 -10.52 8.38
C ASP A 52 -1.46 -9.96 9.71
N LEU A 53 -0.14 -9.75 9.84
CA LEU A 53 0.48 -9.21 11.03
C LEU A 53 0.24 -7.70 11.21
N TRP A 54 0.25 -6.92 10.12
CA TRP A 54 0.27 -5.45 10.19
C TRP A 54 -0.97 -4.75 9.62
N LYS A 55 -1.99 -5.50 9.14
CA LYS A 55 -3.22 -4.95 8.53
C LYS A 55 -3.97 -3.91 9.37
N ASP A 56 -3.88 -3.98 10.69
CA ASP A 56 -4.66 -3.13 11.60
C ASP A 56 -3.82 -1.97 12.18
N ILE A 57 -2.59 -1.79 11.70
CA ILE A 57 -1.68 -0.75 12.19
C ILE A 57 -1.79 0.49 11.31
N THR A 58 -2.35 1.57 11.88
CA THR A 58 -2.41 2.91 11.28
C THR A 58 -1.90 3.95 12.28
N PHE A 59 -1.44 5.09 11.77
CA PHE A 59 -0.90 6.18 12.58
C PHE A 59 -1.58 7.50 12.19
N GLU A 60 -2.77 7.74 12.77
CA GLU A 60 -3.59 8.92 12.48
C GLU A 60 -3.37 10.00 13.54
N TYR A 61 -2.59 11.02 13.21
CA TYR A 61 -2.29 12.17 14.08
C TYR A 61 -2.38 13.48 13.29
N THR A 62 -2.66 14.58 13.99
CA THR A 62 -2.64 15.93 13.39
C THR A 62 -1.21 16.31 12.99
N SER A 63 -1.00 16.68 11.72
CA SER A 63 0.31 17.19 11.26
C SER A 63 0.64 18.52 11.96
N THR A 64 1.92 18.70 12.30
CA THR A 64 2.43 19.97 12.87
C THR A 64 2.91 20.93 11.79
N ASP A 65 3.32 20.42 10.63
CA ASP A 65 3.70 21.16 9.44
C ASP A 65 2.56 21.03 8.43
N THR A 66 1.72 22.05 8.33
CA THR A 66 0.54 22.10 7.44
C THR A 66 0.67 23.24 6.46
N PRO A 67 0.25 23.08 5.19
CA PRO A 67 0.27 24.17 4.23
C PRO A 67 -0.66 25.31 4.67
N ASP A 68 -0.24 26.55 4.44
CA ASP A 68 -1.06 27.75 4.74
C ASP A 68 -2.35 27.81 3.90
N PHE A 69 -2.33 27.20 2.71
CA PHE A 69 -3.45 27.16 1.76
C PHE A 69 -3.63 25.75 1.22
N VAL A 70 -4.89 25.36 1.03
CA VAL A 70 -5.27 24.14 0.30
C VAL A 70 -5.85 24.57 -1.04
N GLU A 71 -5.41 23.96 -2.15
CA GLU A 71 -5.99 24.23 -3.46
C GLU A 71 -7.45 23.80 -3.50
N VAL A 72 -8.33 24.69 -3.93
CA VAL A 72 -9.75 24.40 -4.18
C VAL A 72 -9.93 24.33 -5.70
N ALA A 73 -10.50 23.23 -6.19
CA ALA A 73 -10.78 23.09 -7.62
C ALA A 73 -11.74 24.19 -8.08
N THR A 74 -11.38 24.92 -9.13
CA THR A 74 -12.26 25.92 -9.75
C THR A 74 -13.37 25.20 -10.51
N GLU A 75 -14.63 25.43 -10.15
CA GLU A 75 -15.77 24.91 -10.89
C GLU A 75 -15.76 25.43 -12.33
N SER A 76 -15.85 24.52 -13.30
CA SER A 76 -16.01 24.87 -14.71
C SER A 76 -17.51 25.06 -14.99
N ASN A 77 -17.89 26.26 -15.44
CA ASN A 77 -19.27 26.64 -15.77
C ASN A 77 -19.75 26.04 -17.10
#